data_AF-A0A349FEI7-F1
#
_entry.id   AF-A0A349FEI7-F1
#
_cell.length_a   1.000
_cell.length_b   1.000
_cell.length_c   1.000
_cell.angle_alpha   90.00
_cell.angle_beta   90.00
_cell.angle_gamma   90.00
#
_symmetry.space_group_name_H-M   'P 1'
#
loop_
_entity.id
_entity.type
_entity.pdbx_description
1 polymer ?
#
loop_
_entity_poly.entity_id
_entity_poly.type
_entity_poly.pdbx_seq_one_letter_code
_entity_poly.pdbx_strand_id
1 'polypeptide(L)'
;TRLSAPQRACLFKLEQQMVRQKGYINRAAFADEQNSVFNEWESAGYIELNADEVQHLPAQEVAQLQLTHSCHLSEELWMTAACLRRIYAYDL
;
A
#
# COMPACT_ATOMS: atom_id res chain seq x y z
N THR A 1 -6.46 -4.60 -17.70
CA THR A 1 -7.55 -5.22 -16.91
C THR A 1 -8.17 -4.14 -16.04
N ARG A 2 -9.49 -3.92 -16.06
CA ARG A 2 -10.09 -2.86 -15.22
C ARG A 2 -10.16 -3.35 -13.78
N LEU A 3 -9.38 -2.75 -12.89
CA LEU A 3 -9.49 -2.98 -11.43
C LEU A 3 -10.92 -2.67 -10.96
N SER A 4 -11.45 -3.47 -10.03
CA SER A 4 -12.71 -3.18 -9.32
C SER A 4 -12.58 -1.95 -8.42
N ALA A 5 -13.70 -1.42 -7.91
CA ALA A 5 -13.65 -0.27 -7.01
C ALA A 5 -12.85 -0.54 -5.71
N PRO A 6 -13.01 -1.69 -5.01
CA PRO A 6 -12.20 -2.01 -3.84
C PRO A 6 -10.71 -2.16 -4.16
N GLN A 7 -10.39 -2.75 -5.33
CA GLN A 7 -9.00 -2.86 -5.80
C GLN A 7 -8.37 -1.50 -6.06
N ARG A 8 -9.08 -0.58 -6.73
CA ARG A 8 -8.60 0.79 -6.94
C ARG A 8 -8.37 1.50 -5.61
N ALA A 9 -9.33 1.40 -4.67
CA ALA A 9 -9.22 2.02 -3.36
C ALA A 9 -8.04 1.47 -2.55
N CYS A 10 -7.87 0.15 -2.53
CA CYS A 10 -6.75 -0.51 -1.87
C CYS A 10 -5.41 -0.07 -2.48
N LEU A 11 -5.26 -0.15 -3.80
CA LEU A 11 -4.03 0.20 -4.51
C LEU A 11 -3.66 1.67 -4.34
N PHE A 12 -4.64 2.57 -4.43
CA PHE A 12 -4.41 4.00 -4.25
C PHE A 12 -3.97 4.33 -2.82
N LYS A 13 -4.61 3.71 -1.81
CA LYS A 13 -4.22 3.89 -0.40
C LYS A 13 -2.83 3.34 -0.13
N LEU A 14 -2.52 2.17 -0.68
CA LEU A 14 -1.23 1.50 -0.56
C LEU A 14 -0.11 2.36 -1.14
N GLU A 15 -0.30 2.83 -2.37
CA GLU A 15 0.63 3.75 -3.02
C GLU A 15 0.86 5.04 -2.22
N GLN A 16 -0.22 5.67 -1.74
CA GLN A 16 -0.10 6.89 -0.94
C GLN A 16 0.69 6.67 0.35
N GLN A 17 0.46 5.57 1.07
CA GLN A 17 1.22 5.27 2.28
C GLN A 17 2.69 5.03 1.94
N MET A 18 2.99 4.18 0.96
CA MET A 18 4.37 3.89 0.57
C MET A 18 5.14 5.14 0.12
N VAL A 19 4.53 6.01 -0.69
CA VAL A 19 5.22 7.23 -1.16
C VAL A 19 5.44 8.22 0.00
N ARG A 20 4.44 8.42 0.87
CA ARG A 20 4.57 9.37 1.99
C ARG A 20 5.46 8.86 3.10
N GLN A 21 5.48 7.55 3.31
CA GLN A 21 6.16 6.87 4.41
C GLN A 21 7.39 6.11 3.94
N LYS A 22 7.99 6.49 2.79
CA LYS A 22 9.27 5.96 2.27
C LYS A 22 9.33 4.42 2.18
N GLY A 23 8.26 3.80 1.69
CA GLY A 23 8.13 2.35 1.52
C GLY A 23 7.48 1.64 2.71
N TYR A 24 7.15 2.34 3.79
CA TYR A 24 6.45 1.76 4.94
C TYR A 24 4.95 1.95 4.84
N ILE A 25 4.21 1.11 5.57
CA ILE A 25 2.74 1.17 5.65
C ILE A 25 2.24 0.96 7.07
N ASN A 26 1.02 1.47 7.31
CA ASN A 26 0.16 1.06 8.41
C ASN A 26 -0.83 0.01 7.90
N ARG A 27 -0.52 -1.27 8.11
CA ARG A 27 -1.34 -2.41 7.69
C ARG A 27 -2.71 -2.43 8.37
N ALA A 28 -2.81 -1.93 9.60
CA ALA A 28 -4.06 -1.83 10.34
C ALA A 28 -5.01 -0.78 9.75
N ALA A 29 -4.51 0.14 8.92
CA ALA A 29 -5.36 1.10 8.22
C ALA A 29 -6.21 0.45 7.11
N PHE A 30 -5.88 -0.75 6.63
CA PHE A 30 -6.63 -1.44 5.58
C PHE A 30 -7.78 -2.26 6.22
N ALA A 31 -8.98 -1.69 6.21
CA ALA A 31 -10.20 -2.29 6.76
C ALA A 31 -11.12 -2.85 5.66
N ASP A 32 -12.06 -3.69 6.07
CA ASP A 32 -13.17 -4.19 5.25
C ASP A 32 -12.75 -4.80 3.91
N GLU A 33 -13.35 -4.38 2.80
CA GLU A 33 -13.10 -4.91 1.46
C GLU A 33 -11.65 -4.69 0.99
N GLN A 34 -10.99 -3.64 1.47
CA GLN A 34 -9.57 -3.39 1.15
C GLN A 34 -8.67 -4.43 1.82
N ASN A 35 -9.05 -4.91 3.01
CA ASN A 35 -8.32 -5.96 3.71
C ASN A 35 -8.33 -7.27 2.91
N SER A 36 -9.49 -7.62 2.32
CA SER A 36 -9.62 -8.82 1.48
C SER A 36 -8.75 -8.72 0.23
N VAL A 37 -8.78 -7.58 -0.47
CA VAL A 37 -7.96 -7.37 -1.67
C VAL A 37 -6.46 -7.40 -1.32
N PHE A 38 -6.08 -6.75 -0.23
CA PHE A 38 -4.70 -6.74 0.22
C PHE A 38 -4.19 -8.17 0.45
N ASN A 39 -4.94 -8.95 1.22
CA ASN A 39 -4.58 -10.35 1.53
C ASN A 39 -4.50 -11.20 0.27
N GLU A 40 -5.40 -10.99 -0.69
CA GLU A 40 -5.36 -11.67 -1.99
C GLU A 40 -4.04 -11.35 -2.72
N TRP A 41 -3.68 -10.06 -2.82
CA TRP A 41 -2.45 -9.64 -3.49
C TRP A 41 -1.17 -10.06 -2.76
N GLU A 42 -1.17 -10.06 -1.43
CA GLU A 42 -0.08 -10.60 -0.62
C GLU A 42 0.08 -12.11 -0.86
N SER A 43 -1.02 -12.88 -0.81
CA SER A 43 -0.99 -14.33 -1.05
C SER A 43 -0.58 -14.70 -2.48
N ALA A 44 -0.85 -13.83 -3.45
CA ALA A 44 -0.45 -13.98 -4.85
C ALA A 44 0.99 -13.52 -5.13
N GLY A 45 1.70 -12.97 -4.14
CA GLY A 45 3.08 -12.50 -4.28
C GLY A 45 3.21 -11.14 -4.98
N TYR A 46 2.14 -10.37 -5.08
CA TYR A 46 2.20 -8.99 -5.60
C TYR A 46 2.60 -7.97 -4.53
N ILE A 47 2.45 -8.34 -3.26
CA ILE A 47 2.83 -7.54 -2.10
C ILE A 47 3.71 -8.40 -1.20
N GLU A 48 4.84 -7.85 -0.78
CA GLU A 48 5.69 -8.45 0.24
C GLU A 48 5.79 -7.50 1.44
N LEU A 49 5.56 -8.03 2.63
CA LEU A 49 5.64 -7.29 3.88
C LEU A 49 6.80 -7.77 4.74
N ASN A 50 7.53 -6.82 5.34
CA ASN A 50 8.57 -7.11 6.31
C ASN A 50 8.36 -6.26 7.57
N ALA A 51 8.04 -6.92 8.69
CA ALA A 51 7.84 -6.26 9.98
C ALA A 51 9.15 -5.87 10.65
N ASP A 52 10.24 -6.60 10.37
CA ASP A 52 11.52 -6.43 11.06
C ASP A 52 12.19 -5.11 10.67
N GLU A 53 11.95 -4.60 9.47
CA GLU A 53 12.57 -3.34 9.02
C GLU A 53 12.09 -2.12 9.82
N VAL A 54 10.88 -2.18 10.41
CA VAL A 54 10.34 -1.09 11.23
C VAL A 54 11.18 -0.84 12.48
N GLN A 55 11.88 -1.86 12.99
CA GLN A 55 12.73 -1.72 14.19
C GLN A 55 13.92 -0.77 13.96
N HIS A 56 14.27 -0.50 12.70
CA HIS A 56 15.35 0.41 12.33
C HIS A 56 14.90 1.87 12.20
N LEU A 57 13.60 2.14 12.33
CA LEU A 57 13.06 3.50 12.24
C LEU A 57 13.04 4.19 13.62
N PRO A 58 13.11 5.53 13.65
CA PRO A 58 12.93 6.29 14.88
C PRO A 58 11.57 5.99 15.52
N ALA A 59 11.56 5.63 16.81
CA ALA A 59 10.32 5.26 17.52
C ALA A 59 9.23 6.36 17.45
N GLN A 60 9.62 7.63 17.39
CA GLN A 60 8.70 8.75 17.22
C GLN A 60 7.99 8.72 15.86
N GLU A 61 8.69 8.37 14.79
CA GLU A 61 8.12 8.25 13.43
C GLU A 61 7.16 7.06 13.35
N VAL A 62 7.57 5.92 13.91
CA VAL A 62 6.74 4.71 13.99
C VAL A 62 5.45 4.97 14.75
N ALA A 63 5.51 5.65 15.91
CA ALA A 63 4.34 5.96 16.71
C ALA A 63 3.42 6.98 16.03
N GLN A 64 3.99 8.03 15.43
CA GLN A 64 3.21 9.10 14.80
C GLN A 64 2.45 8.62 13.56
N LEU A 65 3.10 7.77 12.75
CA LEU A 65 2.54 7.28 11.48
C LEU A 65 1.90 5.89 11.63
N GLN A 66 2.00 5.28 12.82
CA GLN A 66 1.54 3.93 13.14
C GLN A 66 2.11 2.90 12.13
N LEU A 67 3.40 3.00 11.86
CA LEU A 67 4.08 2.11 10.90
C LEU A 67 4.12 0.69 11.45
N THR A 68 3.86 -0.28 10.58
CA THR A 68 3.75 -1.70 10.97
C THR A 68 4.66 -2.60 10.16
N HIS A 69 4.84 -2.31 8.87
CA HIS A 69 5.64 -3.11 7.96
C HIS A 69 6.32 -2.19 6.94
N SER A 70 7.50 -2.57 6.46
CA SER A 70 7.90 -2.16 5.12
C SER A 70 7.10 -2.96 4.09
N CYS A 71 6.86 -2.35 2.94
CA CYS A 71 6.05 -2.92 1.88
C CYS A 71 6.84 -2.87 0.58
N HIS A 72 6.80 -3.94 -0.18
CA HIS A 72 7.30 -4.01 -1.55
C HIS A 72 6.16 -4.41 -2.47
N LEU A 73 6.07 -3.74 -3.62
CA LEU A 73 5.09 -4.02 -4.66
C LEU A 73 5.79 -4.67 -5.84
N SER A 74 5.10 -5.62 -6.48
CA SER A 74 5.51 -6.09 -7.79
C SER A 74 5.53 -4.93 -8.80
N GLU A 75 6.36 -5.06 -9.84
CA GLU A 75 6.44 -4.06 -10.91
C GLU A 75 5.07 -3.82 -11.57
N GLU A 76 4.29 -4.89 -11.77
CA GLU A 76 2.94 -4.82 -12.31
C GLU A 76 1.99 -3.97 -11.45
N LEU A 77 1.97 -4.22 -10.14
CA LEU A 77 1.12 -3.46 -9.21
C LEU A 77 1.59 -2.00 -9.15
N TRP A 78 2.92 -1.78 -9.24
CA TRP A 78 3.49 -0.45 -9.21
C TRP A 78 3.08 0.39 -10.43
N MET A 79 3.22 -0.18 -11.61
CA MET A 79 2.80 0.43 -12.88
C MET A 79 1.30 0.71 -12.86
N THR A 80 0.50 -0.23 -12.35
CA THR A 80 -0.94 -0.06 -12.23
C THR A 80 -1.31 1.10 -11.30
N ALA A 81 -0.61 1.25 -10.18
CA ALA A 81 -0.83 2.36 -9.24
C ALA A 81 -0.48 3.72 -9.87
N ALA A 82 0.64 3.80 -10.61
CA ALA A 82 1.04 5.01 -11.31
C ALA A 82 0.00 5.43 -12.37
N CYS A 83 -0.52 4.48 -13.14
CA CYS A 83 -1.62 4.72 -14.08
C CYS A 83 -2.89 5.20 -13.37
N LEU A 84 -3.23 4.59 -12.23
CA LEU A 84 -4.40 4.96 -11.45
C LEU A 84 -4.30 6.38 -10.88
N ARG A 85 -3.14 6.76 -10.35
CA ARG A 85 -2.86 8.12 -9.86
C ARG A 85 -3.06 9.17 -10.95
N ARG A 86 -2.62 8.86 -12.18
CA ARG A 86 -2.82 9.73 -13.34
C ARG A 86 -4.32 9.91 -13.63
N ILE A 87 -5.10 8.83 -13.66
CA ILE A 87 -6.56 8.92 -13.88
C ILE A 87 -7.22 9.84 -12.83
N TYR A 88 -6.93 9.63 -11.54
CA TYR A 88 -7.47 10.47 -10.47
C TYR A 88 -7.02 11.94 -10.55
N ALA A 89 -5.82 12.22 -11.09
CA ALA A 89 -5.33 13.57 -11.28
C ALA A 89 -5.97 14.31 -12.47
N TYR A 90 -6.54 13.59 -13.45
CA TYR A 90 -7.26 14.16 -14.59
C TYR A 90 -8.77 14.28 -14.34
N ASP A 91 -9.32 13.55 -13.37
CA ASP A 91 -10.72 13.64 -12.93
C ASP A 91 -10.96 14.74 -11.87
N LEU A 92 -9.92 15.48 -11.48
CA LEU A 92 -9.92 16.64 -10.55
C LEU A 92 -9.66 17.94 -11.32
#